data_AF-K1SXX2-F1
#
_entry.id   AF-K1SXX2-F1
#
_cell.length_a   1.000
_cell.length_b   1.000
_cell.length_c   1.000
_cell.angle_alpha   90.00
_cell.angle_beta   90.00
_cell.angle_gamma   90.00
#
_symmetry.space_group_name_H-M   'P 1'
#
loop_
_entity.id
_entity.type
_entity.pdbx_description
1 polymer ?
#
loop_
_entity_poly.entity_id
_entity_poly.type
_entity_poly.pdbx_seq_one_letter_code
_entity_poly.pdbx_strand_id
1 'polypeptide(L)'
;MARDIPIAVVDQDNSTLSRKVTQMIDATPTAWVAYGVQGMEEAERLMLQGKVMGIVLIPDFFEKNILNNSQTHLESYLTGTNITVNGLLAKDLQTTVTTFTAGIQLQLLMKQGLTEKQAMAQLMPVRFDKHVLFNPHINYGYYLSPSFMPMMLLIFTIMATIFVIGTELKNGTAREWYDTAGGSVFAAYAGKILPITVIMFLMSELMLLVIFKVVGVPLNGSLTVITISNLLFILSYQSLGAMIVTVLSNLRLSLSIGGGY
;
A
#
# COMPACT_ATOMS: atom_id res chain seq x y z
N MET A 1 12.19 -2.55 -9.76
CA MET A 1 11.27 -3.62 -9.27
C MET A 1 12.10 -4.55 -8.42
N ALA A 2 11.62 -4.97 -7.26
CA ALA A 2 12.34 -5.97 -6.45
C ALA A 2 12.39 -7.28 -7.26
N ARG A 3 13.58 -7.81 -7.47
CA ARG A 3 13.87 -9.07 -8.14
C ARG A 3 14.74 -9.91 -7.23
N ASP A 4 14.69 -11.22 -7.39
CA ASP A 4 15.56 -12.17 -6.70
C ASP A 4 15.48 -12.07 -5.16
N ILE A 5 14.26 -11.98 -4.63
CA ILE A 5 14.01 -11.94 -3.19
C ILE A 5 14.39 -13.32 -2.61
N PRO A 6 15.37 -13.40 -1.69
CA PRO A 6 15.79 -14.67 -1.13
C PRO A 6 14.67 -15.25 -0.28
N ILE A 7 14.23 -16.46 -0.62
CA ILE A 7 13.26 -17.24 0.14
C ILE A 7 13.86 -18.57 0.59
N ALA A 8 13.38 -19.07 1.72
CA ALA A 8 13.63 -20.44 2.16
C ALA A 8 12.45 -21.32 1.78
N VAL A 9 12.71 -22.53 1.28
CA VAL A 9 11.68 -23.54 1.03
C VAL A 9 11.88 -24.69 2.01
N VAL A 10 10.83 -24.98 2.79
CA VAL A 10 10.74 -26.12 3.71
C VAL A 10 9.97 -27.22 2.99
N ASP A 11 10.67 -28.25 2.50
CA ASP A 11 10.05 -29.39 1.81
C ASP A 11 10.00 -30.61 2.75
N GLN A 12 8.82 -30.87 3.32
CA GLN A 12 8.61 -32.04 4.18
C GLN A 12 8.27 -33.30 3.35
N ASP A 13 7.53 -33.15 2.25
CA ASP A 13 7.08 -34.26 1.39
C ASP A 13 8.21 -34.94 0.60
N ASN A 14 9.26 -34.19 0.22
CA ASN A 14 10.45 -34.68 -0.51
C ASN A 14 10.13 -35.48 -1.80
N SER A 15 8.97 -35.21 -2.40
CA SER A 15 8.43 -35.93 -3.55
C SER A 15 8.86 -35.34 -4.90
N THR A 16 8.44 -35.98 -5.99
CA THR A 16 8.71 -35.44 -7.33
C THR A 16 7.86 -34.17 -7.58
N LEU A 17 6.62 -34.16 -7.10
CA LEU A 17 5.73 -33.01 -7.20
C LEU A 17 6.18 -31.83 -6.32
N SER A 18 6.67 -32.06 -5.10
CA SER A 18 7.18 -30.99 -4.24
C SER A 18 8.37 -30.27 -4.88
N ARG A 19 9.35 -31.02 -5.40
CA ARG A 19 10.51 -30.47 -6.14
C ARG A 19 10.10 -29.66 -7.35
N LYS A 20 9.05 -30.08 -8.06
CA LYS A 20 8.53 -29.37 -9.25
C LYS A 20 7.89 -28.04 -8.88
N VAL A 21 7.15 -27.97 -7.76
CA VAL A 21 6.64 -26.69 -7.21
C VAL A 21 7.79 -25.76 -6.88
N THR A 22 8.80 -26.26 -6.16
CA THR A 22 9.98 -25.47 -5.77
C THR A 22 10.68 -24.88 -6.98
N GLN A 23 10.88 -25.66 -8.06
CA GLN A 23 11.46 -25.17 -9.31
C GLN A 23 10.59 -24.11 -9.99
N MET A 24 9.26 -24.26 -9.97
CA MET A 24 8.37 -23.25 -10.54
C MET A 24 8.39 -21.94 -9.74
N ILE A 25 8.55 -22.03 -8.41
CA ILE A 25 8.70 -20.85 -7.54
C ILE A 25 10.03 -20.15 -7.84
N ASP A 26 11.13 -20.89 -7.97
CA ASP A 26 12.46 -20.33 -8.29
C ASP A 26 12.51 -19.73 -9.71
N ALA A 27 11.67 -20.22 -10.62
CA ALA A 27 11.54 -19.67 -11.97
C ALA A 27 10.76 -18.33 -12.02
N THR A 28 10.17 -17.89 -10.90
CA THR A 28 9.50 -16.59 -10.85
C THR A 28 10.52 -15.45 -10.83
N PRO A 29 10.27 -14.31 -11.50
CA PRO A 29 11.21 -13.19 -11.54
C PRO A 29 11.39 -12.48 -10.19
N THR A 30 10.61 -12.85 -9.19
CA THR A 30 10.50 -12.15 -7.91
C THR A 30 11.09 -12.98 -6.77
N ALA A 31 10.93 -14.30 -6.79
CA ALA A 31 11.46 -15.19 -5.76
C ALA A 31 12.76 -15.85 -6.22
N TRP A 32 13.72 -15.93 -5.32
CA TRP A 32 14.94 -16.72 -5.49
C TRP A 32 15.04 -17.72 -4.35
N VAL A 33 15.03 -19.01 -4.65
CA VAL A 33 15.16 -20.08 -3.65
C VAL A 33 16.62 -20.15 -3.20
N ALA A 34 16.95 -19.34 -2.21
CA ALA A 34 18.31 -19.24 -1.67
C ALA A 34 18.67 -20.42 -0.76
N TYR A 35 17.66 -21.00 -0.07
CA TYR A 35 17.87 -22.10 0.88
C TYR A 35 16.75 -23.14 0.77
N GLY A 36 17.11 -24.40 0.57
CA GLY A 36 16.22 -25.55 0.80
C GLY A 36 16.53 -26.13 2.18
N VAL A 37 15.58 -26.08 3.10
CA VAL A 37 15.73 -26.55 4.48
C VAL A 37 14.69 -27.61 4.78
N GLN A 38 14.97 -28.51 5.73
CA GLN A 38 14.04 -29.59 6.08
C GLN A 38 13.19 -29.26 7.32
N GLY A 39 13.59 -28.26 8.10
CA GLY A 39 12.91 -27.87 9.33
C GLY A 39 12.46 -26.42 9.30
N MET A 40 11.25 -26.17 9.81
CA MET A 40 10.73 -24.81 9.98
C MET A 40 11.61 -23.97 10.91
N GLU A 41 12.18 -24.57 11.95
CA GLU A 41 13.07 -23.90 12.90
C GLU A 41 14.33 -23.31 12.23
N GLU A 42 14.90 -24.02 11.25
CA GLU A 42 16.04 -23.52 10.48
C GLU A 42 15.63 -22.39 9.54
N ALA A 43 14.45 -22.50 8.91
CA ALA A 43 13.88 -21.44 8.08
C ALA A 43 13.63 -20.15 8.88
N GLU A 44 13.05 -20.28 10.07
CA GLU A 44 12.82 -19.17 11.00
C GLU A 44 14.14 -18.53 11.42
N ARG A 45 15.17 -19.33 11.74
CA ARG A 45 16.49 -18.79 12.08
C ARG A 45 17.09 -17.98 10.93
N LEU A 46 16.97 -18.45 9.68
CA LEU A 46 17.43 -17.71 8.50
C LEU A 46 16.66 -16.40 8.31
N MET A 47 15.36 -16.42 8.58
CA MET A 47 14.50 -15.23 8.51
C MET A 47 14.85 -14.21 9.61
N LEU A 48 15.07 -14.66 10.84
CA LEU A 48 15.51 -13.83 11.97
C LEU A 48 16.90 -13.22 11.75
N GLN A 49 17.78 -13.93 11.03
CA GLN A 49 19.10 -13.42 10.62
C GLN A 49 19.02 -12.44 9.43
N GLY A 50 17.84 -12.22 8.85
CA GLY A 50 17.65 -11.37 7.67
C GLY A 50 18.22 -11.94 6.38
N LYS A 51 18.55 -13.24 6.33
CA LYS A 51 19.11 -13.91 5.15
C LYS A 51 18.05 -14.26 4.11
N VAL A 52 16.81 -14.47 4.56
CA VAL A 52 15.65 -14.70 3.72
C VAL A 52 14.52 -13.75 4.12
N MET A 53 13.72 -13.34 3.15
CA MET A 53 12.58 -12.44 3.36
C MET A 53 11.24 -13.18 3.37
N GLY A 54 11.23 -14.46 2.99
CA GLY A 54 10.05 -15.33 3.06
C GLY A 54 10.40 -16.80 3.22
N ILE A 55 9.44 -17.57 3.71
CA ILE A 55 9.50 -19.02 3.89
C ILE A 55 8.29 -19.62 3.18
N VAL A 56 8.49 -20.67 2.39
CA VAL A 56 7.42 -21.46 1.78
C VAL A 56 7.47 -22.88 2.36
N LEU A 57 6.39 -23.33 2.99
CA LEU A 57 6.26 -24.65 3.57
C LEU A 57 5.42 -25.55 2.66
N ILE A 58 6.01 -26.68 2.27
CA ILE A 58 5.34 -27.78 1.59
C ILE A 58 5.09 -28.88 2.63
N PRO A 59 3.83 -29.15 3.02
CA PRO A 59 3.51 -30.09 4.08
C PRO A 59 3.74 -31.54 3.64
N ASP A 60 3.86 -32.45 4.61
CA ASP A 60 3.88 -33.89 4.36
C ASP A 60 2.64 -34.38 3.59
N PHE A 61 2.82 -35.45 2.81
CA PHE A 61 1.78 -36.07 1.99
C PHE A 61 1.22 -35.18 0.88
N PHE A 62 1.93 -34.13 0.47
CA PHE A 62 1.54 -33.21 -0.58
C PHE A 62 1.24 -33.95 -1.91
N GLU A 63 2.19 -34.75 -2.42
CA GLU A 63 2.01 -35.56 -3.63
C GLU A 63 0.86 -36.56 -3.49
N LYS A 64 0.78 -37.25 -2.34
CA LYS A 64 -0.26 -38.25 -2.08
C LYS A 64 -1.66 -37.63 -2.07
N ASN A 65 -1.83 -36.47 -1.44
CA ASN A 65 -3.10 -35.77 -1.37
C ASN A 65 -3.54 -35.27 -2.75
N ILE A 66 -2.61 -34.73 -3.53
CA ILE A 66 -2.85 -34.32 -4.91
C ILE A 66 -3.32 -35.49 -5.78
N LEU A 67 -2.63 -36.64 -5.70
CA LEU A 67 -2.97 -37.81 -6.50
C LEU A 67 -4.32 -38.44 -6.09
N ASN A 68 -4.70 -38.30 -4.81
CA ASN A 68 -5.99 -38.77 -4.30
C ASN A 68 -7.14 -37.77 -4.49
N ASN A 69 -6.90 -36.66 -5.19
CA ASN A 69 -7.87 -35.58 -5.37
C ASN A 69 -8.36 -34.97 -4.02
N SER A 70 -7.51 -35.05 -3.00
CA SER A 70 -7.73 -34.43 -1.69
C SER A 70 -7.13 -33.02 -1.68
N GLN A 71 -7.81 -32.09 -1.04
CA GLN A 71 -7.32 -30.71 -0.90
C GLN A 71 -6.01 -30.69 -0.08
N THR A 72 -4.99 -30.01 -0.59
CA THR A 72 -3.75 -29.71 0.11
C THR A 72 -3.50 -28.19 0.10
N HIS A 73 -2.56 -27.72 0.90
CA HIS A 73 -2.23 -26.30 1.04
C HIS A 73 -0.71 -26.10 0.99
N LEU A 74 -0.30 -24.91 0.56
CA LEU A 74 1.06 -24.40 0.67
C LEU A 74 0.99 -23.20 1.60
N GLU A 75 1.86 -23.15 2.60
CA GLU A 75 1.92 -22.02 3.51
C GLU A 75 3.08 -21.12 3.15
N SER A 76 2.85 -19.81 3.14
CA SER A 76 3.91 -18.83 2.90
C SER A 76 3.99 -17.87 4.08
N TYR A 77 5.14 -17.81 4.74
CA TYR A 77 5.44 -16.86 5.80
C TYR A 77 6.32 -15.75 5.24
N LEU A 78 5.88 -14.50 5.32
CA LEU A 78 6.59 -13.34 4.76
C LEU A 78 6.97 -12.36 5.87
N THR A 79 8.17 -11.78 5.77
CA THR A 79 8.68 -10.88 6.82
C THR A 79 8.01 -9.51 6.74
N GLY A 80 7.27 -9.07 7.78
CA GLY A 80 6.53 -7.79 7.79
C GLY A 80 7.35 -6.48 7.64
N THR A 81 8.67 -6.56 7.47
CA THR A 81 9.59 -5.40 7.40
C THR A 81 9.48 -4.60 6.11
N ASN A 82 9.09 -5.25 5.00
CA ASN A 82 8.89 -4.57 3.72
C ASN A 82 7.62 -5.05 3.02
N ILE A 83 6.53 -4.34 3.29
CA ILE A 83 5.19 -4.60 2.74
C ILE A 83 5.22 -4.65 1.20
N THR A 84 6.10 -3.88 0.54
CA THR A 84 6.21 -3.84 -0.93
C THR A 84 6.80 -5.12 -1.50
N VAL A 85 7.88 -5.61 -0.90
CA VAL A 85 8.57 -6.85 -1.27
C VAL A 85 7.65 -8.05 -1.03
N ASN A 86 6.94 -8.05 0.11
CA ASN A 86 6.01 -9.11 0.46
C ASN A 86 4.79 -9.17 -0.46
N GLY A 87 4.20 -8.04 -0.83
CA GLY A 87 3.03 -8.01 -1.69
C GLY A 87 3.31 -8.57 -3.08
N LEU A 88 4.51 -8.28 -3.63
CA LEU A 88 4.94 -8.83 -4.92
C LEU A 88 5.23 -10.34 -4.81
N LEU A 89 5.96 -10.74 -3.76
CA LEU A 89 6.28 -12.15 -3.50
C LEU A 89 5.03 -13.00 -3.27
N ALA A 90 4.07 -12.53 -2.46
CA ALA A 90 2.80 -13.22 -2.20
C ALA A 90 1.98 -13.42 -3.48
N LYS A 91 1.92 -12.40 -4.35
CA LYS A 91 1.21 -12.51 -5.62
C LYS A 91 1.87 -13.52 -6.55
N ASP A 92 3.19 -13.49 -6.66
CA ASP A 92 3.90 -14.38 -7.57
C ASP A 92 3.86 -15.83 -7.07
N LEU A 93 3.97 -16.03 -5.75
CA LEU A 93 3.70 -17.33 -5.12
C LEU A 93 2.27 -17.80 -5.41
N GLN A 94 1.25 -16.96 -5.19
CA GLN A 94 -0.14 -17.30 -5.48
C GLN A 94 -0.36 -17.65 -6.95
N THR A 95 0.23 -16.88 -7.88
CA THR A 95 0.13 -17.12 -9.32
C THR A 95 0.79 -18.43 -9.71
N THR A 96 1.95 -18.73 -9.11
CA THR A 96 2.68 -19.98 -9.32
C THR A 96 1.90 -21.18 -8.81
N VAL A 97 1.32 -21.08 -7.61
CA VAL A 97 0.47 -22.13 -7.04
C VAL A 97 -0.77 -22.35 -7.91
N THR A 98 -1.46 -21.29 -8.32
CA THR A 98 -2.62 -21.41 -9.22
C THR A 98 -2.25 -22.06 -10.56
N THR A 99 -1.12 -21.69 -11.14
CA THR A 99 -0.62 -22.27 -12.40
C THR A 99 -0.24 -23.74 -12.22
N PHE A 100 0.40 -24.08 -11.09
CA PHE A 100 0.76 -25.44 -10.73
C PHE A 100 -0.48 -26.34 -10.55
N THR A 101 -1.49 -25.86 -9.81
CA THR A 101 -2.76 -26.57 -9.64
C THR A 101 -3.45 -26.80 -10.99
N ALA A 102 -3.52 -25.78 -11.84
CA ALA A 102 -4.09 -25.91 -13.19
C ALA A 102 -3.32 -26.95 -14.04
N GLY A 103 -1.99 -26.95 -13.95
CA GLY A 103 -1.13 -27.92 -14.65
C GLY A 103 -1.30 -29.36 -14.16
N ILE A 104 -1.46 -29.56 -12.85
CA ILE A 104 -1.78 -30.89 -12.29
C ILE A 104 -3.14 -31.36 -12.77
N GLN A 105 -4.15 -30.51 -12.67
CA GLN A 105 -5.51 -30.89 -13.02
C GLN A 105 -5.62 -31.21 -14.52
N LEU A 106 -4.84 -30.52 -15.35
CA LEU A 106 -4.69 -30.85 -16.78
C LEU A 106 -4.08 -32.24 -16.97
N GLN A 107 -3.00 -32.57 -16.26
CA GLN A 107 -2.39 -33.91 -16.33
C GLN A 107 -3.32 -35.02 -15.81
N LEU A 108 -4.09 -34.77 -14.76
CA LEU A 108 -5.09 -35.71 -14.25
C LEU A 108 -6.20 -35.96 -15.27
N LEU A 109 -6.74 -34.90 -15.88
CA LEU A 109 -7.77 -35.01 -16.93
C LEU A 109 -7.24 -35.72 -18.18
N MET A 110 -6.00 -35.43 -18.59
CA MET A 110 -5.35 -36.15 -19.71
C MET A 110 -5.14 -37.64 -19.40
N LYS A 111 -4.75 -37.98 -18.16
CA LYS A 111 -4.63 -39.38 -17.72
C LYS A 111 -5.98 -40.10 -17.64
N GLN A 112 -7.08 -39.37 -17.49
CA GLN A 112 -8.45 -39.88 -17.57
C GLN A 112 -8.95 -40.04 -19.02
N GLY A 113 -8.10 -39.80 -20.03
CA GLY A 113 -8.40 -40.04 -21.44
C GLY A 113 -8.93 -38.83 -22.20
N LEU A 114 -8.98 -37.64 -21.59
CA LEU A 114 -9.34 -36.40 -22.29
C LEU A 114 -8.18 -35.91 -23.16
N THR A 115 -8.51 -35.41 -24.36
CA THR A 115 -7.51 -34.71 -25.18
C THR A 115 -7.11 -33.39 -24.54
N GLU A 116 -5.87 -32.93 -24.78
CA GLU A 116 -5.32 -31.69 -24.21
C GLU A 116 -6.25 -30.48 -24.41
N LYS A 117 -6.89 -30.37 -25.59
CA LYS A 117 -7.88 -29.34 -25.90
C LYS A 117 -9.14 -29.42 -25.03
N GLN A 118 -9.63 -30.62 -24.73
CA GLN A 118 -10.82 -30.82 -23.89
C GLN A 118 -10.51 -30.58 -22.41
N ALA A 119 -9.32 -30.98 -21.95
CA ALA A 119 -8.85 -30.69 -20.59
C ALA A 119 -8.68 -29.18 -20.36
N MET A 120 -8.05 -28.47 -21.32
CA MET A 120 -7.93 -27.00 -21.28
C MET A 120 -9.29 -26.28 -21.25
N ALA A 121 -10.26 -26.76 -22.04
CA ALA A 121 -11.60 -26.17 -22.09
C ALA A 121 -12.39 -26.36 -20.78
N GLN A 122 -12.18 -27.46 -20.05
CA GLN A 122 -12.77 -27.67 -18.73
C GLN A 122 -12.08 -26.86 -17.62
N LEU A 123 -10.77 -26.62 -17.74
CA LEU A 123 -9.98 -25.89 -16.76
C LEU A 123 -10.13 -24.37 -16.83
N MET A 124 -10.28 -23.84 -18.04
CA MET A 124 -10.60 -22.43 -18.29
C MET A 124 -11.89 -22.31 -19.10
N PRO A 125 -13.06 -22.56 -18.49
CA PRO A 125 -14.34 -22.38 -19.16
C PRO A 125 -14.61 -20.89 -19.48
N VAL A 126 -13.91 -19.98 -18.80
CA VAL A 126 -13.97 -18.53 -19.01
C VAL A 126 -12.57 -18.00 -19.25
N ARG A 127 -12.33 -17.38 -20.41
CA ARG A 127 -11.09 -16.62 -20.66
C ARG A 127 -11.13 -15.35 -19.81
N PHE A 128 -10.33 -15.33 -18.74
CA PHE A 128 -10.23 -14.19 -17.85
C PHE A 128 -9.18 -13.21 -18.38
N ASP A 129 -9.61 -12.23 -19.20
CA ASP A 129 -8.77 -11.12 -19.65
C ASP A 129 -8.65 -10.07 -18.52
N LYS A 130 -7.66 -10.26 -17.64
CA LYS A 130 -7.40 -9.34 -16.53
C LYS A 130 -6.77 -8.03 -17.03
N HIS A 131 -7.60 -7.04 -17.35
CA HIS A 131 -7.14 -5.67 -17.52
C HIS A 131 -6.95 -5.01 -16.14
N VAL A 132 -5.70 -4.95 -15.68
CA VAL A 132 -5.36 -4.23 -14.44
C VAL A 132 -5.33 -2.73 -14.72
N LEU A 133 -6.46 -2.07 -14.51
CA LEU A 133 -6.55 -0.61 -14.55
C LEU A 133 -5.88 -0.02 -13.29
N PHE A 134 -5.07 1.02 -13.47
CA PHE A 134 -4.47 1.90 -12.44
C PHE A 134 -3.27 1.40 -11.61
N ASN A 135 -2.84 0.13 -11.67
CA ASN A 135 -1.52 -0.27 -11.12
C ASN A 135 -0.98 -1.59 -11.70
N PRO A 136 -0.42 -1.60 -12.93
CA PRO A 136 0.11 -2.80 -13.57
C PRO A 136 1.29 -3.46 -12.82
N HIS A 137 1.99 -2.70 -11.98
CA HIS A 137 3.23 -3.13 -11.31
C HIS A 137 3.11 -3.32 -9.79
N ILE A 138 1.92 -3.13 -9.19
CA ILE A 138 1.72 -3.21 -7.73
C ILE A 138 2.77 -2.38 -7.00
N ASN A 139 3.08 -1.20 -7.55
CA ASN A 139 4.02 -0.30 -6.89
C ASN A 139 3.24 0.39 -5.76
N TYR A 140 3.58 0.03 -4.52
CA TYR A 140 2.93 0.56 -3.33
C TYR A 140 3.12 2.07 -3.20
N GLY A 141 4.25 2.63 -3.64
CA GLY A 141 4.42 4.09 -3.69
C GLY A 141 3.42 4.77 -4.64
N TYR A 142 3.06 4.10 -5.73
CA TYR A 142 2.06 4.57 -6.69
C TYR A 142 0.62 4.51 -6.16
N TYR A 143 0.37 3.63 -5.19
CA TYR A 143 -0.92 3.50 -4.51
C TYR A 143 -1.02 4.40 -3.27
N LEU A 144 0.02 4.38 -2.43
CA LEU A 144 0.03 5.07 -1.14
C LEU A 144 0.32 6.56 -1.29
N SER A 145 1.25 6.97 -2.17
CA SER A 145 1.63 8.37 -2.30
C SER A 145 0.44 9.30 -2.62
N PRO A 146 -0.46 8.99 -3.58
CA PRO A 146 -1.58 9.87 -3.88
C PRO A 146 -2.64 9.92 -2.75
N SER A 147 -2.70 8.93 -1.86
CA SER A 147 -3.62 8.96 -0.70
C SER A 147 -2.99 9.61 0.53
N PHE A 148 -1.70 9.36 0.78
CA PHE A 148 -1.01 9.79 1.99
C PHE A 148 -0.62 11.27 1.94
N MET A 149 -0.16 11.78 0.78
CA MET A 149 0.29 13.17 0.71
C MET A 149 -0.83 14.20 0.95
N PRO A 150 -2.06 14.05 0.38
CA PRO A 150 -3.17 14.93 0.73
C PRO A 150 -3.57 14.86 2.21
N MET A 151 -3.44 13.68 2.83
CA MET A 151 -3.70 13.51 4.27
C MET A 151 -2.68 14.28 5.11
N MET A 152 -1.40 14.27 4.74
CA MET A 152 -0.40 15.11 5.42
C MET A 152 -0.69 16.61 5.24
N LEU A 153 -1.06 17.02 4.03
CA LEU A 153 -1.43 18.41 3.74
C LEU A 153 -2.61 18.88 4.61
N LEU A 154 -3.62 18.02 4.79
CA LEU A 154 -4.75 18.24 5.69
C LEU A 154 -4.28 18.50 7.13
N ILE A 155 -3.49 17.58 7.69
CA ILE A 155 -3.03 17.67 9.08
C ILE A 155 -2.22 18.95 9.29
N PHE A 156 -1.27 19.24 8.38
CA PHE A 156 -0.48 20.46 8.48
C PHE A 156 -1.33 21.74 8.33
N THR A 157 -2.33 21.73 7.46
CA THR A 157 -3.23 22.88 7.27
C THR A 157 -4.04 23.14 8.54
N ILE A 158 -4.63 22.10 9.14
CA ILE A 158 -5.37 22.21 10.40
C ILE A 158 -4.44 22.69 11.52
N MET A 159 -3.31 22.02 11.72
CA MET A 159 -2.37 22.35 12.80
C MET A 159 -1.82 23.77 12.70
N ALA A 160 -1.42 24.21 11.49
CA ALA A 160 -0.92 25.57 11.28
C ALA A 160 -2.00 26.61 11.59
N THR A 161 -3.23 26.36 11.16
CA THR A 161 -4.36 27.26 11.43
C THR A 161 -4.67 27.34 12.92
N ILE A 162 -4.72 26.18 13.59
CA ILE A 162 -4.93 26.09 15.03
C ILE A 162 -3.83 26.84 15.78
N PHE A 163 -2.58 26.66 15.36
CA PHE A 163 -1.43 27.27 16.00
C PHE A 163 -1.45 28.79 15.90
N VAL A 164 -1.72 29.32 14.70
CA VAL A 164 -1.73 30.78 14.48
C VAL A 164 -2.86 31.46 15.23
N ILE A 165 -4.07 30.91 15.22
CA ILE A 165 -5.21 31.50 15.96
C ILE A 165 -5.07 31.24 17.48
N GLY A 166 -4.71 30.02 17.86
CA GLY A 166 -4.64 29.61 19.27
C GLY A 166 -3.50 30.28 20.04
N THR A 167 -2.41 30.67 19.38
CA THR A 167 -1.31 31.42 20.04
C THR A 167 -1.77 32.81 20.49
N GLU A 168 -2.64 33.47 19.73
CA GLU A 168 -3.22 34.77 20.11
C GLU A 168 -4.15 34.68 21.30
N LEU A 169 -4.97 33.63 21.33
CA LEU A 169 -5.84 33.34 22.47
C LEU A 169 -5.03 33.02 23.73
N LYS A 170 -3.95 32.26 23.59
CA LYS A 170 -3.07 31.89 24.70
C LYS A 170 -2.29 33.09 25.24
N ASN A 171 -1.80 33.97 24.37
CA ASN A 171 -0.98 35.12 24.77
C ASN A 171 -1.83 36.34 25.16
N GLY A 172 -3.16 36.28 25.00
CA GLY A 172 -4.07 37.39 25.33
C GLY A 172 -4.00 38.57 24.33
N THR A 173 -3.32 38.40 23.19
CA THR A 173 -3.09 39.44 22.18
C THR A 173 -4.24 39.57 21.17
N ALA A 174 -5.33 38.82 21.36
CA ALA A 174 -6.49 38.84 20.47
C ALA A 174 -7.11 40.24 20.30
N ARG A 175 -7.08 41.09 21.32
CA ARG A 175 -7.56 42.49 21.24
C ARG A 175 -6.65 43.35 20.36
N GLU A 176 -5.34 43.29 20.57
CA GLU A 176 -4.35 43.99 19.76
C GLU A 176 -4.40 43.56 18.29
N TRP A 177 -4.61 42.26 18.04
CA TRP A 177 -4.84 41.73 16.70
C TRP A 177 -6.10 42.32 16.04
N TYR A 178 -7.21 42.40 16.78
CA TYR A 178 -8.46 43.00 16.28
C TYR A 178 -8.31 44.51 16.00
N ASP A 179 -7.61 45.22 16.87
CA ASP A 179 -7.38 46.66 16.75
C ASP A 179 -6.47 46.98 15.54
N THR A 180 -5.45 46.14 15.29
CA THR A 180 -4.57 46.25 14.10
C THR A 180 -5.36 46.14 12.79
N ALA A 181 -6.49 45.44 12.79
CA ALA A 181 -7.36 45.28 11.62
C ALA A 181 -8.43 46.38 11.47
N GLY A 182 -8.34 47.46 12.25
CA GLY A 182 -9.30 48.56 12.20
C GLY A 182 -10.71 48.19 12.65
N GLY A 183 -10.83 47.19 13.54
CA GLY A 183 -12.11 46.75 14.08
C GLY A 183 -12.93 45.84 13.14
N SER A 184 -12.30 45.26 12.11
CA SER A 184 -12.95 44.29 11.23
C SER A 184 -12.48 42.87 11.53
N VAL A 185 -13.39 42.01 11.99
CA VAL A 185 -13.14 40.58 12.24
C VAL A 185 -12.67 39.88 10.96
N PHE A 186 -13.29 40.21 9.82
CA PHE A 186 -12.93 39.62 8.53
C PHE A 186 -11.51 40.01 8.10
N ALA A 187 -11.15 41.30 8.23
CA ALA A 187 -9.81 41.76 7.87
C ALA A 187 -8.73 41.17 8.80
N ALA A 188 -9.02 41.06 10.10
CA ALA A 188 -8.13 40.43 11.07
C ALA A 188 -7.86 38.96 10.72
N TYR A 189 -8.93 38.22 10.43
CA TYR A 189 -8.86 36.80 10.05
C TYR A 189 -8.15 36.60 8.73
N ALA A 190 -8.57 37.30 7.67
CA ALA A 190 -7.97 37.20 6.35
C ALA A 190 -6.48 37.57 6.37
N GLY A 191 -6.09 38.61 7.12
CA GLY A 191 -4.68 39.04 7.22
C GLY A 191 -3.74 37.98 7.79
N LYS A 192 -4.22 37.11 8.70
CA LYS A 192 -3.41 36.01 9.27
C LYS A 192 -3.51 34.71 8.50
N ILE A 193 -4.69 34.40 7.96
CA ILE A 193 -4.93 33.13 7.29
C ILE A 193 -4.38 33.14 5.86
N LEU A 194 -4.46 34.27 5.15
CA LEU A 194 -4.04 34.37 3.75
C LEU A 194 -2.56 34.00 3.55
N PRO A 195 -1.58 34.45 4.37
CA PRO A 195 -0.20 33.97 4.27
C PRO A 195 -0.08 32.45 4.43
N ILE A 196 -0.84 31.85 5.35
CA ILE A 196 -0.85 30.39 5.56
C ILE A 196 -1.45 29.70 4.34
N THR A 197 -2.56 30.22 3.80
CA THR A 197 -3.21 29.69 2.60
C THR A 197 -2.24 29.69 1.43
N VAL A 198 -1.47 30.76 1.22
CA VAL A 198 -0.47 30.84 0.16
C VAL A 198 0.64 29.79 0.34
N ILE A 199 1.17 29.65 1.55
CA ILE A 199 2.22 28.64 1.84
C ILE A 199 1.69 27.22 1.62
N MET A 200 0.50 26.91 2.13
CA MET A 200 -0.11 25.58 1.97
C MET A 200 -0.49 25.29 0.52
N PHE A 201 -0.92 26.31 -0.22
CA PHE A 201 -1.20 26.19 -1.65
C PHE A 201 0.06 25.87 -2.43
N LEU A 202 1.16 26.60 -2.22
CA LEU A 202 2.46 26.29 -2.83
C LEU A 202 2.98 24.89 -2.47
N MET A 203 2.80 24.47 -1.22
CA MET A 203 3.08 23.09 -0.79
C MET A 203 2.23 22.05 -1.53
N SER A 204 0.95 22.34 -1.76
CA SER A 204 0.05 21.44 -2.52
C SER A 204 0.47 21.31 -3.98
N GLU A 205 0.95 22.39 -4.61
CA GLU A 205 1.46 22.35 -5.98
C GLU A 205 2.78 21.58 -6.07
N LEU A 206 3.67 21.75 -5.09
CA LEU A 206 4.88 20.93 -4.96
C LEU A 206 4.53 19.44 -4.80
N MET A 207 3.53 19.12 -3.98
CA MET A 207 3.03 17.77 -3.80
C MET A 207 2.53 17.17 -5.12
N LEU A 208 1.73 17.92 -5.90
CA LEU A 208 1.27 17.47 -7.22
C LEU A 208 2.44 17.23 -8.18
N LEU A 209 3.46 18.09 -8.17
CA LEU A 209 4.68 17.89 -8.96
C LEU A 209 5.39 16.58 -8.58
N VAL A 210 5.49 16.27 -7.29
CA VAL A 210 6.08 14.99 -6.84
C VAL A 210 5.23 13.81 -7.31
N ILE A 211 3.91 13.86 -7.15
CA ILE A 211 3.01 12.77 -7.55
C ILE A 211 3.06 12.51 -9.07
N PHE A 212 2.97 13.55 -9.89
CA PHE A 212 2.90 13.38 -11.34
C PHE A 212 4.28 13.20 -12.00
N LYS A 213 5.32 13.88 -11.50
CA LYS A 213 6.65 13.88 -12.15
C LYS A 213 7.62 12.87 -11.53
N VAL A 214 7.59 12.68 -10.22
CA VAL A 214 8.54 11.79 -9.51
C VAL A 214 7.95 10.40 -9.31
N VAL A 215 6.72 10.32 -8.81
CA VAL A 215 6.02 9.03 -8.63
C VAL A 215 5.50 8.53 -9.98
N GLY A 216 5.22 9.43 -10.91
CA GLY A 216 4.87 9.11 -12.30
C GLY A 216 3.41 8.71 -12.48
N VAL A 217 2.51 9.11 -11.59
CA VAL A 217 1.07 8.80 -11.66
C VAL A 217 0.44 9.45 -12.90
N PRO A 218 -0.34 8.74 -13.74
CA PRO A 218 -0.94 9.34 -14.92
C PRO A 218 -1.97 10.39 -14.51
N LEU A 219 -1.79 11.61 -15.00
CA LEU A 219 -2.80 12.65 -14.90
C LEU A 219 -3.87 12.40 -15.97
N ASN A 220 -4.90 11.64 -15.62
CA ASN A 220 -6.05 11.36 -16.50
C ASN A 220 -7.18 12.42 -16.39
N GLY A 221 -6.96 13.48 -15.62
CA GLY A 221 -7.93 14.56 -15.39
C GLY A 221 -7.39 15.93 -15.78
N SER A 222 -8.18 16.98 -15.54
CA SER A 222 -7.73 18.36 -15.77
C SER A 222 -6.90 18.87 -14.59
N LEU A 223 -5.66 19.31 -14.87
CA LEU A 223 -4.78 19.91 -13.87
C LEU A 223 -5.46 21.10 -13.16
N THR A 224 -6.19 21.92 -13.91
CA THR A 224 -6.92 23.07 -13.38
C THR A 224 -7.97 22.68 -12.35
N VAL A 225 -8.71 21.58 -12.59
CA VAL A 225 -9.72 21.09 -11.66
C VAL A 225 -9.07 20.63 -10.36
N ILE A 226 -7.92 19.97 -10.44
CA ILE A 226 -7.16 19.51 -9.26
C ILE A 226 -6.63 20.69 -8.46
N THR A 227 -6.00 21.67 -9.11
CA THR A 227 -5.49 22.87 -8.44
C THR A 227 -6.60 23.68 -7.76
N ILE A 228 -7.75 23.88 -8.42
CA ILE A 228 -8.91 24.54 -7.80
C ILE A 228 -9.45 23.72 -6.62
N SER A 229 -9.54 22.40 -6.77
CA SER A 229 -9.98 21.51 -5.70
C SER A 229 -9.05 21.55 -4.49
N ASN A 230 -7.73 21.60 -4.71
CA ASN A 230 -6.73 21.75 -3.64
C ASN A 230 -6.88 23.08 -2.90
N LEU A 231 -7.14 24.17 -3.62
CA LEU A 231 -7.39 25.46 -2.99
C LEU A 231 -8.64 25.42 -2.10
N LEU A 232 -9.75 24.86 -2.61
CA LEU A 232 -10.99 24.70 -1.83
C LEU A 232 -10.81 23.76 -0.63
N PHE A 233 -10.02 22.70 -0.82
CA PHE A 233 -9.65 21.75 0.24
C PHE A 233 -8.93 22.48 1.37
N ILE A 234 -7.88 23.25 1.07
CA ILE A 234 -7.13 24.03 2.06
C ILE A 234 -8.07 24.99 2.82
N LEU A 235 -8.87 25.77 2.10
CA LEU A 235 -9.80 26.72 2.72
C LEU A 235 -10.83 26.05 3.65
N SER A 236 -11.32 24.87 3.26
CA SER A 236 -12.26 24.08 4.06
C SER A 236 -11.62 23.61 5.38
N TYR A 237 -10.39 23.09 5.34
CA TYR A 237 -9.69 22.63 6.53
C TYR A 237 -9.15 23.76 7.41
N GLN A 238 -8.81 24.92 6.83
CA GLN A 238 -8.54 26.12 7.62
C GLN A 238 -9.79 26.58 8.38
N SER A 239 -10.96 26.53 7.73
CA SER A 239 -12.24 26.84 8.39
C SER A 239 -12.54 25.87 9.54
N LEU A 240 -12.28 24.58 9.33
CA LEU A 240 -12.40 23.56 10.38
C LEU A 240 -11.43 23.80 11.55
N GLY A 241 -10.16 24.08 11.26
CA GLY A 241 -9.15 24.38 12.27
C GLY A 241 -9.51 25.63 13.09
N ALA A 242 -10.02 26.68 12.43
CA ALA A 242 -10.53 27.87 13.10
C ALA A 242 -11.72 27.55 14.02
N MET A 243 -12.69 26.76 13.55
CA MET A 243 -13.83 26.32 14.34
C MET A 243 -13.40 25.57 15.60
N ILE A 244 -12.44 24.64 15.49
CA ILE A 244 -11.90 23.86 16.61
C ILE A 244 -11.31 24.80 17.68
N VAL A 245 -10.48 25.77 17.27
CA VAL A 245 -9.86 26.73 18.20
C VAL A 245 -10.90 27.61 18.88
N THR A 246 -11.88 28.13 18.13
CA THR A 246 -12.90 29.02 18.67
C THR A 246 -13.77 28.29 19.71
N VAL A 247 -14.13 27.03 19.47
CA VAL A 247 -14.95 26.24 20.39
C VAL A 247 -14.18 25.87 21.66
N LEU A 248 -12.94 25.42 21.53
CA LEU A 248 -12.16 24.92 22.67
C LEU A 248 -11.50 26.03 23.47
N SER A 249 -11.24 27.20 22.85
CA SER A 249 -10.57 28.35 23.46
C SER A 249 -9.25 28.01 24.17
N ASN A 250 -8.62 26.89 23.80
CA ASN A 250 -7.42 26.36 24.42
C ASN A 250 -6.51 25.78 23.33
N LEU A 251 -5.34 26.37 23.17
CA LEU A 251 -4.36 25.98 22.14
C LEU A 251 -3.95 24.50 22.25
N ARG A 252 -3.68 24.02 23.47
CA ARG A 252 -3.14 22.66 23.67
C ARG A 252 -4.19 21.59 23.35
N LEU A 253 -5.41 21.76 23.85
CA LEU A 253 -6.51 20.85 23.55
C LEU A 253 -6.89 20.88 22.07
N SER A 254 -6.88 22.06 21.45
CA SER A 254 -7.15 22.22 20.02
C SER A 254 -6.12 21.48 19.17
N LEU A 255 -4.83 21.59 19.49
CA LEU A 255 -3.77 20.86 18.79
C LEU A 255 -3.90 19.34 18.95
N SER A 256 -4.23 18.86 20.15
CA SER A 256 -4.45 17.43 20.39
C SER A 256 -5.65 16.88 19.61
N ILE A 257 -6.74 17.64 19.50
CA ILE A 257 -7.93 17.22 18.75
C ILE A 257 -7.70 17.35 17.24
N GLY A 258 -7.05 18.43 16.79
CA GLY A 258 -6.77 18.68 15.38
C GLY A 258 -5.67 17.81 14.78
N GLY A 259 -4.78 17.25 15.60
CA GLY A 259 -3.75 16.28 15.17
C GLY A 259 -4.07 14.83 15.53
N GLY A 260 -5.14 14.58 16.28
CA GLY A 260 -5.56 13.24 16.73
C GLY A 260 -6.36 12.45 15.71
N TYR A 261 -6.69 13.04 14.55
CA TYR A 261 -7.43 12.42 13.44
C TYR A 261 -6.66 12.57 12.13
#